data_AF-A0A963QPR2-F1
#
_entry.id   AF-A0A963QPR2-F1
#
_cell.length_a   1.000
_cell.length_b   1.000
_cell.length_c   1.000
_cell.angle_alpha   90.00
_cell.angle_beta   90.00
_cell.angle_gamma   90.00
#
_symmetry.space_group_name_H-M   'P 1'
#
loop_
_entity.id
_entity.type
_entity.pdbx_description
1 polymer ?
#
loop_
_entity_poly.entity_id
_entity_poly.type
_entity_poly.pdbx_seq_one_letter_code
_entity_poly.pdbx_strand_id
1 'polypeptide(L)' 'MSSPTYRSSRPDSWTMPRPYSDASLRFRKHGPIEPMDKPGFLARLFGAW' A
#
# COMPACT_ATOMS: atom_id res chain seq x y z
N MET A 1 -5.17 2.97 -22.87
CA MET A 1 -4.49 3.83 -21.88
C MET A 1 -3.45 4.66 -22.61
N SER A 2 -3.49 5.99 -22.55
CA SER A 2 -2.49 6.86 -23.18
C SER A 2 -1.23 6.90 -22.32
N SER A 3 -0.10 6.44 -22.84
CA SER A 3 1.18 6.49 -22.13
C SER A 3 1.74 7.91 -22.20
N PRO A 4 1.98 8.60 -21.08
CA PRO A 4 2.59 9.92 -21.09
C PRO A 4 4.02 9.85 -21.64
N THR A 5 4.39 10.81 -22.49
CA THR A 5 5.71 10.89 -23.12
C THR A 5 6.72 11.43 -22.11
N TYR A 6 7.42 10.54 -21.39
CA TYR A 6 8.46 10.96 -20.45
C TYR A 6 9.74 11.37 -21.20
N ARG A 7 10.28 12.58 -20.94
CA ARG A 7 11.65 12.96 -21.37
C ARG A 7 12.76 12.24 -20.59
N SER A 8 12.41 11.55 -19.51
CA SER A 8 13.33 10.91 -18.56
C SER A 8 12.94 9.45 -18.35
N SER A 9 13.93 8.58 -18.14
CA SER A 9 13.70 7.16 -17.77
C SER A 9 13.18 6.99 -16.33
N ARG A 10 13.17 8.07 -15.54
CA ARG A 10 12.52 8.10 -14.22
C ARG A 10 11.05 8.49 -14.40
N PRO A 11 10.11 7.58 -14.12
CA PRO A 11 8.69 7.93 -14.11
C PRO A 11 8.43 8.98 -13.03
N ASP A 12 7.58 9.95 -13.34
CA ASP A 12 7.12 10.94 -12.37
C ASP A 12 6.42 10.24 -11.19
N SER A 13 6.87 10.51 -9.97
CA SER A 13 6.39 9.82 -8.78
C SER A 13 4.94 10.16 -8.42
N TRP A 14 4.45 11.32 -8.86
CA TRP A 14 3.08 11.76 -8.59
C TRP A 14 2.08 11.08 -9.52
N THR A 15 2.36 11.12 -10.83
CA THR A 15 1.46 10.59 -11.85
C THR A 15 1.60 9.07 -12.02
N MET A 16 2.79 8.51 -11.73
CA MET A 16 3.09 7.09 -11.91
C MET A 16 4.04 6.59 -10.81
N PRO A 17 3.53 6.41 -9.57
CA PRO A 17 4.33 5.87 -8.48
C PRO A 17 4.86 4.48 -8.86
N ARG A 18 6.16 4.24 -8.68
CA ARG A 18 6.72 2.90 -8.91
C ARG A 18 6.13 1.92 -7.91
N PRO A 19 5.51 0.81 -8.38
CA PRO A 19 5.12 -0.26 -7.49
C PRO A 19 6.38 -0.89 -6.86
N TYR A 20 6.27 -1.36 -5.62
CA TYR A 20 7.32 -2.19 -5.05
C TYR A 20 7.32 -3.53 -5.78
N SER A 21 8.47 -3.90 -6.33
CA SER A 21 8.69 -5.24 -6.86
C SER A 21 8.88 -6.28 -5.75
N ASP A 22 9.43 -5.86 -4.61
CA ASP A 22 9.72 -6.71 -3.47
C ASP A 22 8.77 -6.42 -2.29
N ALA A 23 8.18 -7.48 -1.74
CA ALA A 23 7.34 -7.44 -0.57
C ALA A 23 8.07 -6.87 0.67
N SER A 24 9.38 -7.12 0.82
CA SER A 24 10.16 -6.59 1.95
C SER A 24 10.26 -5.07 1.94
N LEU A 25 10.40 -4.47 0.75
CA LEU A 25 10.46 -3.02 0.57
C LEU A 25 9.11 -2.38 0.88
N ARG A 26 8.02 -3.02 0.42
CA ARG A 26 6.66 -2.60 0.75
C ARG A 26 6.44 -2.67 2.27
N PHE A 27 6.78 -3.78 2.91
CA PHE A 27 6.58 -3.98 4.35
C PHE A 27 7.36 -2.97 5.19
N ARG A 28 8.62 -2.69 4.85
CA ARG A 28 9.42 -1.67 5.54
C ARG A 28 8.82 -0.26 5.45
N LYS A 29 8.19 0.08 4.33
CA LYS A 29 7.61 1.42 4.12
C LYS A 29 6.18 1.55 4.63
N HIS A 30 5.35 0.51 4.52
CA HIS A 30 3.92 0.58 4.83
C HIS A 30 3.49 -0.25 6.04
N GLY A 31 4.36 -1.12 6.55
CA GLY A 31 4.03 -2.05 7.61
C GLY A 31 3.24 -3.27 7.14
N PRO A 32 2.65 -4.02 8.08
CA PRO A 32 1.82 -5.19 7.78
C PRO A 32 0.52 -4.81 7.06
N ILE A 33 -0.05 -5.80 6.36
CA ILE A 33 -1.37 -5.67 5.75
C ILE A 33 -2.41 -5.89 6.85
N GLU A 34 -3.20 -4.85 7.11
CA GLU A 34 -4.31 -4.91 8.05
C GLU A 34 -5.60 -5.37 7.34
N PRO A 35 -6.48 -6.12 8.02
CA PRO A 35 -7.80 -6.41 7.51
C PRO A 35 -8.60 -5.11 7.31
N MET A 36 -9.49 -5.12 6.32
CA MET A 36 -10.36 -3.99 6.02
C MET A 36 -11.33 -3.73 7.18
N ASP A 37 -11.90 -4.80 7.72
CA ASP A 37 -12.75 -4.75 8.91
C ASP A 37 -11.91 -4.97 10.17
N LYS A 38 -11.72 -3.88 10.92
CA LYS A 38 -10.99 -3.93 12.19
C LYS A 38 -11.97 -4.15 13.34
N PRO A 39 -11.77 -5.18 14.18
CA PRO A 39 -12.58 -5.33 15.38
C PRO A 39 -12.37 -4.09 16.27
N GLY A 40 -13.46 -3.46 16.68
CA GLY A 40 -13.42 -2.34 17.62
C GLY A 40 -12.82 -2.75 18.96
N PHE A 41 -12.49 -1.78 19.81
CA PHE A 41 -11.86 -2.03 21.11
C PHE A 41 -12.59 -3.10 21.95
N LEU A 42 -13.92 -3.02 22.01
CA LEU A 42 -14.74 -3.98 22.74
C LEU A 42 -14.74 -5.39 22.12
N ALA A 43 -14.76 -5.48 20.78
CA ALA A 43 -14.65 -6.77 20.09
C ALA A 43 -13.29 -7.44 20.30
N ARG A 44 -12.21 -6.65 20.46
CA ARG A 44 -10.88 -7.16 20.82
C ARG A 44 -10.81 -7.62 22.28
N LEU A 45 -11.54 -6.95 23.18
CA LEU A 45 -11.51 -7.25 24.61
C LEU A 45 -12.41 -8.42 25.00
N PHE A 46 -13.59 -8.54 24.40
CA PHE A 46 -14.61 -9.53 24.76
C PHE A 46 -14.78 -10.66 23.74
N GLY A 47 -14.00 -10.64 22.65
CA GLY A 47 -14.18 -11.53 21.51
C GLY A 47 -15.36 -11.11 20.63
N ALA A 48 -15.23 -11.30 19.32
CA ALA A 48 -16.36 -11.19 18.41
C ALA A 48 -17.25 -12.42 18.62
N TRP A 49 -18.48 -12.21 19.10
CA TRP A 49 -19.52 -13.24 19.19
C TRP A 49 -20.18 -13.45 17.83
#